data_AF-A0A914QE18-F1
#
_entry.id   AF-A0A914QE18-F1
#
_cell.length_a   1.000
_cell.length_b   1.000
_cell.length_c   1.000
_cell.angle_alpha   90.00
_cell.angle_beta   90.00
_cell.angle_gamma   90.00
#
_symmetry.space_group_name_H-M   'P 1'
#
loop_
_entity.id
_entity.type
_entity.pdbx_description
1 polymer ?
#
loop_
_entity_poly.entity_id
_entity_poly.type
_entity_poly.pdbx_seq_one_letter_code
_entity_poly.pdbx_strand_id
1 'polypeptide(L)'
;MGKIADKSLKTKRDNVKSKEEDEGYVPIRSKKNFKLNKAPKSTDMEEQYVPRKVREIKELQEAIKNQNKRSKLKKNVVVDEARKHGFERRPWEDNRSFTKRIGRETRDSVNLEMLKVRHAMAGRDINEIREDYKQLDEAAKRKKALKIMRREKLAKLKSKGKIADDQEENDDDENGKVEEKPKKVKKQVPEKEVKIKKLTKNERMRKYKTEAKDTEKRELLLNAREIIKFGERVDAPPKFSAKFRKEFDPLFANAGSKDLLLKKLMEKNATPGQPISSPIVQVQKNSKVSAEERQRVIDMHRALKKAGKQKPA
;
A
#
# COMPACT_ATOMS: atom_id res chain seq x y z
N MET A 1 -3.01 21.91 -52.36
CA MET A 1 -2.55 20.93 -53.37
C MET A 1 -3.65 19.89 -53.54
N GLY A 2 -4.25 19.81 -54.74
CA GLY A 2 -5.13 18.71 -55.16
C GLY A 2 -6.64 18.91 -55.05
N LYS A 3 -7.24 19.75 -55.91
CA LYS A 3 -8.67 19.65 -56.29
C LYS A 3 -8.72 18.91 -57.64
N ILE A 4 -9.37 17.74 -57.70
CA ILE A 4 -9.57 16.99 -58.94
C ILE A 4 -10.94 17.37 -59.49
N ALA A 5 -10.94 17.85 -60.73
CA ALA A 5 -12.09 18.31 -61.47
C ALA A 5 -12.62 17.19 -62.37
N ASP A 6 -13.90 16.86 -62.24
CA ASP A 6 -14.60 15.96 -63.15
C ASP A 6 -15.08 16.73 -64.37
N LYS A 7 -14.45 16.47 -65.52
CA LYS A 7 -14.88 16.98 -66.83
C LYS A 7 -15.74 15.93 -67.54
N SER A 8 -16.98 16.35 -67.79
CA SER A 8 -18.03 15.70 -68.58
C SER A 8 -17.59 15.29 -69.99
N LEU A 9 -17.84 14.04 -70.37
CA LEU A 9 -17.78 13.56 -71.75
C LEU A 9 -19.10 13.85 -72.47
N LYS A 10 -19.06 14.77 -73.45
CA LYS A 10 -20.12 15.00 -74.45
C LYS A 10 -19.90 14.05 -75.62
N THR A 11 -20.88 13.22 -75.96
CA THR A 11 -20.90 12.47 -77.22
C THR A 11 -21.81 13.18 -78.23
N LYS A 12 -21.20 13.58 -79.34
CA LYS A 12 -21.87 14.05 -80.56
C LYS A 12 -22.39 12.84 -81.34
N ARG A 13 -23.62 12.89 -81.84
CA ARG A 13 -24.05 12.12 -83.01
C ARG A 13 -24.83 13.03 -83.93
N ASP A 14 -24.24 13.24 -85.10
CA ASP A 14 -24.75 14.10 -86.14
C ASP A 14 -25.76 13.37 -87.04
N ASN A 15 -26.65 14.20 -87.54
CA ASN A 15 -27.78 13.97 -88.44
C ASN A 15 -27.44 13.20 -89.73
N VAL A 16 -28.33 12.29 -90.13
CA VAL A 16 -28.52 11.92 -91.55
C VAL A 16 -29.97 12.25 -91.92
N LYS A 17 -30.11 13.12 -92.91
CA LYS A 17 -31.37 13.64 -93.46
C LYS A 17 -31.63 12.97 -94.83
N SER A 18 -32.81 12.36 -94.95
CA SER A 18 -33.79 12.41 -96.07
C SER A 18 -33.35 12.28 -97.54
N LYS A 19 -34.05 11.41 -98.29
CA LYS A 19 -35.03 11.75 -99.38
C LYS A 19 -35.50 10.46 -100.10
N GLU A 20 -36.81 10.14 -100.11
CA GLU A 20 -37.82 10.33 -101.21
C GLU A 20 -37.76 9.13 -102.21
N GLU A 21 -38.82 8.51 -102.76
CA GLU A 21 -40.19 8.90 -103.15
C GLU A 21 -41.19 7.70 -103.14
N ASP A 22 -42.46 8.05 -102.92
CA ASP A 22 -43.78 7.52 -103.32
C ASP A 22 -44.01 6.13 -103.96
N GLU A 23 -45.07 5.44 -103.49
CA GLU A 23 -46.29 5.11 -104.27
C GLU A 23 -47.24 4.21 -103.44
N GLY A 24 -48.55 4.54 -103.38
CA GLY A 24 -49.59 3.61 -102.90
C GLY A 24 -50.55 4.17 -101.85
N TYR A 25 -51.45 5.07 -102.26
CA TYR A 25 -52.60 5.47 -101.46
C TYR A 25 -53.65 4.34 -101.43
N VAL A 26 -53.85 3.71 -100.27
CA VAL A 26 -54.98 2.79 -100.00
C VAL A 26 -55.72 3.24 -98.73
N PRO A 27 -56.98 3.68 -98.81
CA PRO A 27 -57.72 4.11 -97.64
C PRO A 27 -58.34 2.90 -96.91
N ILE A 28 -57.60 2.30 -95.97
CA ILE A 28 -58.17 1.25 -95.09
C ILE A 28 -58.81 1.93 -93.87
N ARG A 29 -60.13 2.06 -93.92
CA ARG A 29 -60.98 2.24 -92.74
C ARG A 29 -60.82 1.02 -91.82
N SER A 30 -60.31 1.21 -90.60
CA SER A 30 -60.94 0.67 -89.39
C SER A 30 -60.25 1.22 -88.15
N LYS A 31 -61.06 1.80 -87.25
CA LYS A 31 -60.67 2.15 -85.88
C LYS A 31 -60.35 0.85 -85.14
N LYS A 32 -59.08 0.44 -85.14
CA LYS A 32 -58.54 -0.54 -84.20
C LYS A 32 -57.64 0.21 -83.24
N ASN A 33 -57.93 0.05 -81.96
CA ASN A 33 -57.22 0.63 -80.84
C ASN A 33 -55.71 0.34 -80.93
N PHE A 34 -54.96 1.24 -81.56
CA PHE A 34 -53.52 1.28 -81.41
C PHE A 34 -53.25 1.67 -79.96
N LYS A 35 -52.97 0.67 -79.13
CA LYS A 35 -52.33 0.90 -77.84
C LYS A 35 -51.01 1.59 -78.16
N LEU A 36 -50.97 2.91 -78.00
CA LEU A 36 -49.73 3.66 -77.95
C LEU A 36 -48.80 2.93 -76.97
N ASN A 37 -47.60 2.57 -77.42
CA ASN A 37 -46.53 2.07 -76.55
C ASN A 37 -46.18 3.18 -75.56
N LYS A 38 -46.96 3.30 -74.48
CA LYS A 38 -46.61 4.15 -73.35
C LYS A 38 -45.33 3.56 -72.77
N ALA A 39 -44.32 4.39 -72.58
CA ALA A 39 -43.14 3.98 -71.83
C ALA A 39 -43.60 3.40 -70.48
N PRO A 40 -43.04 2.26 -70.03
CA PRO A 40 -43.41 1.68 -68.76
C PRO A 40 -43.26 2.74 -67.66
N LYS A 41 -44.26 2.83 -66.78
CA LYS A 41 -44.21 3.80 -65.68
C LYS A 41 -43.04 3.39 -64.77
N SER A 42 -42.38 4.36 -64.14
CA SER A 42 -41.26 4.08 -63.24
C SER A 42 -41.62 3.12 -62.10
N THR A 43 -42.90 3.06 -61.73
CA THR A 43 -43.47 2.12 -60.76
C THR A 43 -43.51 0.67 -61.26
N ASP A 44 -43.66 0.45 -62.57
CA ASP A 44 -43.74 -0.90 -63.17
C ASP A 44 -42.35 -1.53 -63.36
N MET A 45 -41.29 -0.72 -63.29
CA MET A 45 -39.88 -1.17 -63.32
C MET A 45 -39.40 -1.66 -61.95
N GLU A 46 -40.07 -1.27 -60.86
CA GLU A 46 -39.73 -1.67 -59.49
C GLU A 46 -40.32 -3.03 -59.10
N GLU A 47 -41.39 -3.46 -59.78
CA GLU A 47 -42.08 -4.73 -59.56
C GLU A 47 -41.57 -5.88 -60.45
N GLN A 48 -40.35 -5.76 -60.99
CA GLN A 48 -39.75 -6.83 -61.77
C GLN A 48 -39.50 -8.05 -60.86
N TYR A 49 -40.00 -9.23 -61.27
CA TYR A 49 -39.84 -10.48 -60.51
C TYR A 49 -38.36 -10.83 -60.35
N VAL A 50 -37.78 -10.43 -59.23
CA VAL A 50 -36.40 -10.80 -58.86
C VAL A 50 -36.41 -12.27 -58.46
N PRO A 51 -35.65 -13.15 -59.14
CA PRO A 51 -35.56 -14.57 -58.79
C PRO A 51 -35.14 -14.76 -57.34
N ARG A 52 -35.70 -15.77 -56.65
CA ARG A 52 -35.46 -16.03 -55.21
C ARG A 52 -33.97 -16.03 -54.84
N LYS A 53 -33.14 -16.71 -55.63
CA LYS A 53 -31.68 -16.78 -55.42
C LYS A 53 -31.00 -15.40 -55.40
N VAL A 54 -31.47 -14.45 -56.21
CA VAL A 54 -30.90 -13.10 -56.27
C VAL A 54 -31.31 -12.29 -55.03
N ARG A 55 -32.52 -12.52 -54.48
CA ARG A 55 -32.93 -11.93 -53.21
C ARG A 55 -32.08 -12.45 -52.06
N GLU A 56 -31.89 -13.76 -52.00
CA GLU A 56 -31.04 -14.42 -50.99
C GLU A 56 -29.59 -13.89 -51.03
N ILE A 57 -29.01 -13.71 -52.23
CA ILE A 57 -27.65 -13.14 -52.37
C ILE A 57 -27.61 -11.68 -51.88
N LYS A 58 -28.62 -10.86 -52.20
CA LYS A 58 -28.70 -9.47 -51.72
C LYS A 58 -28.85 -9.41 -50.20
N GLU A 59 -29.71 -10.24 -49.62
CA GLU A 59 -29.89 -10.36 -48.17
C GLU A 59 -28.59 -10.81 -47.48
N LEU A 60 -27.87 -11.77 -48.05
CA LEU A 60 -26.55 -12.19 -47.54
C LEU A 60 -25.52 -11.08 -47.65
N GLN A 61 -25.48 -10.33 -48.76
CA GLN A 61 -24.59 -9.17 -48.90
C GLN A 61 -24.92 -8.06 -47.89
N GLU A 62 -26.19 -7.81 -47.61
CA GLU A 62 -26.63 -6.87 -46.57
C GLU A 62 -26.30 -7.38 -45.18
N ALA A 63 -26.47 -8.67 -44.91
CA ALA A 63 -26.09 -9.31 -43.66
C ALA A 63 -24.57 -9.19 -43.42
N ILE A 64 -23.74 -9.43 -44.43
CA ILE A 64 -22.27 -9.26 -44.36
C ILE A 64 -21.91 -7.79 -44.12
N LYS A 65 -22.55 -6.84 -44.83
CA LYS A 65 -22.36 -5.40 -44.60
C LYS A 65 -22.75 -4.99 -43.18
N ASN A 66 -23.81 -5.57 -42.63
CA ASN A 66 -24.27 -5.30 -41.27
C ASN A 66 -23.40 -5.97 -40.21
N GLN A 67 -22.85 -7.16 -40.47
CA GLN A 67 -21.86 -7.81 -39.61
C GLN A 67 -20.56 -6.99 -39.54
N ASN A 68 -20.08 -6.49 -40.68
CA ASN A 68 -18.91 -5.62 -40.75
C ASN A 68 -19.12 -4.25 -40.07
N LYS A 69 -20.38 -3.78 -39.95
CA LYS A 69 -20.72 -2.61 -39.14
C LYS A 69 -20.73 -2.92 -37.63
N ARG A 70 -21.10 -4.14 -37.23
CA ARG A 70 -21.08 -4.60 -35.83
C ARG A 70 -19.67 -4.97 -35.34
N SER A 71 -18.75 -5.33 -36.24
CA SER A 71 -17.33 -5.55 -35.91
C SER A 71 -16.51 -4.27 -35.78
N LYS A 72 -17.13 -3.08 -35.90
CA LYS A 72 -16.50 -1.79 -35.61
C LYS A 72 -16.04 -1.77 -34.15
N LEU A 73 -14.77 -2.10 -33.96
CA LEU A 73 -13.88 -1.87 -32.82
C LEU A 73 -14.62 -1.68 -31.50
N LYS A 74 -14.65 -2.74 -30.66
CA LYS A 74 -15.01 -2.60 -29.24
C LYS A 74 -14.23 -1.41 -28.69
N LYS A 75 -14.94 -0.36 -28.25
CA LYS A 75 -14.31 0.80 -27.63
C LYS A 75 -13.47 0.30 -26.46
N ASN A 76 -12.29 0.88 -26.27
CA ASN A 76 -11.41 0.50 -25.17
C ASN A 76 -12.06 0.91 -23.86
N VAL A 77 -12.72 -0.06 -23.19
CA VAL A 77 -13.42 0.13 -21.91
C VAL A 77 -12.54 0.86 -20.88
N VAL A 78 -11.25 0.51 -20.84
CA VAL A 78 -10.25 1.13 -19.95
C VAL A 78 -10.13 2.64 -20.16
N VAL A 79 -10.21 3.13 -21.40
CA VAL A 79 -10.10 4.57 -21.68
C VAL A 79 -11.37 5.30 -21.25
N ASP A 80 -12.54 4.68 -21.47
CA ASP A 80 -13.82 5.25 -21.08
C ASP A 80 -13.96 5.31 -19.54
N GLU A 81 -13.52 4.27 -18.83
CA GLU A 81 -13.48 4.26 -17.36
C GLU A 81 -12.48 5.27 -16.81
N ALA A 82 -11.26 5.31 -17.34
CA ALA A 82 -10.25 6.28 -16.94
C ALA A 82 -10.76 7.72 -17.10
N ARG A 83 -11.49 8.00 -18.19
CA ARG A 83 -12.11 9.30 -18.44
C ARG A 83 -13.17 9.67 -17.40
N LYS A 84 -13.96 8.71 -16.91
CA LYS A 84 -14.91 8.96 -15.80
C LYS A 84 -14.22 9.40 -14.52
N HIS A 85 -12.99 8.92 -14.30
CA HIS A 85 -12.15 9.31 -13.18
C HIS A 85 -11.26 10.53 -13.46
N GLY A 86 -11.50 11.26 -14.56
CA GLY A 86 -10.77 12.47 -14.91
C GLY A 86 -9.41 12.24 -15.59
N PHE A 87 -9.05 11.00 -15.91
CA PHE A 87 -7.83 10.71 -16.66
C PHE A 87 -8.08 10.78 -18.16
N GLU A 88 -7.53 11.80 -18.81
CA GLU A 88 -7.57 11.92 -20.27
C GLU A 88 -6.31 11.34 -20.92
N ARG A 89 -6.51 10.55 -21.97
CA ARG A 89 -5.42 10.00 -22.77
C ARG A 89 -4.84 11.08 -23.68
N ARG A 90 -3.52 11.23 -23.68
CA ARG A 90 -2.84 12.20 -24.57
C ARG A 90 -2.90 11.73 -26.03
N PRO A 91 -2.87 12.63 -27.02
CA PRO A 91 -2.95 12.26 -28.44
C PRO A 91 -1.85 11.29 -28.91
N TRP A 92 -0.64 11.40 -28.35
CA TRP A 92 0.54 10.61 -28.72
C TRP A 92 0.80 9.42 -27.77
N GLU A 93 -0.12 9.11 -26.85
CA GLU A 93 0.10 8.12 -25.81
C GLU A 93 -0.57 6.78 -26.13
N ASP A 94 0.23 5.72 -26.15
CA ASP A 94 -0.25 4.34 -26.27
C ASP A 94 -1.06 3.91 -25.03
N ASN A 95 -1.99 2.97 -25.21
CA ASN A 95 -2.80 2.42 -24.11
C ASN A 95 -1.95 1.87 -22.94
N ARG A 96 -0.80 1.25 -23.26
CA ARG A 96 0.14 0.74 -22.23
C ARG A 96 0.82 1.88 -21.46
N SER A 97 1.17 2.96 -22.13
CA SER A 97 1.78 4.14 -21.51
C SER A 97 0.76 4.89 -20.65
N PHE A 98 -0.47 5.01 -21.14
CA PHE A 98 -1.61 5.60 -20.44
C PHE A 98 -1.92 4.86 -19.14
N THR A 99 -2.10 3.53 -19.20
CA THR A 99 -2.35 2.71 -18.01
C THR A 99 -1.19 2.77 -17.00
N LYS A 100 0.06 2.77 -17.48
CA LYS A 100 1.23 2.97 -16.61
C LYS A 100 1.27 4.35 -15.96
N ARG A 101 0.84 5.40 -16.66
CA ARG A 101 0.75 6.77 -16.14
C ARG A 101 -0.30 6.86 -15.03
N ILE A 102 -1.52 6.39 -15.30
CA ILE A 102 -2.58 6.30 -14.28
C ILE A 102 -2.07 5.56 -13.05
N GLY A 103 -1.48 4.38 -13.25
CA GLY A 103 -0.96 3.57 -12.14
C GLY A 103 0.20 4.22 -11.37
N ARG A 104 0.90 5.21 -11.94
CA ARG A 104 1.90 6.00 -11.21
C ARG A 104 1.23 7.12 -10.44
N GLU A 105 0.38 7.91 -11.10
CA GLU A 105 -0.37 9.00 -10.48
C GLU A 105 -1.19 8.52 -9.28
N THR A 106 -1.86 7.36 -9.38
CA THR A 106 -2.61 6.77 -8.26
C THR A 106 -1.73 6.25 -7.12
N ARG A 107 -0.53 5.71 -7.43
CA ARG A 107 0.40 5.28 -6.38
C ARG A 107 1.00 6.49 -5.67
N ASP A 108 1.33 7.53 -6.41
CA ASP A 108 1.89 8.76 -5.88
C ASP A 108 0.87 9.48 -4.99
N SER A 109 -0.41 9.50 -5.38
CA SER A 109 -1.48 10.06 -4.54
C SER A 109 -1.67 9.27 -3.24
N VAL A 110 -1.73 7.94 -3.31
CA VAL A 110 -1.82 7.07 -2.13
C VAL A 110 -0.60 7.25 -1.23
N ASN A 111 0.61 7.27 -1.80
CA ASN A 111 1.84 7.49 -1.04
C ASN A 111 1.86 8.85 -0.34
N LEU A 112 1.39 9.90 -1.02
CA LEU A 112 1.29 11.24 -0.43
C LEU A 112 0.31 11.26 0.76
N GLU A 113 -0.83 10.61 0.63
CA GLU A 113 -1.79 10.48 1.74
C GLU A 113 -1.23 9.64 2.89
N MET A 114 -0.58 8.51 2.61
CA MET A 114 0.12 7.74 3.63
C MET A 114 1.19 8.57 4.33
N LEU A 115 1.92 9.42 3.61
CA LEU A 115 2.94 10.29 4.19
C LEU A 115 2.30 11.33 5.12
N LYS A 116 1.16 11.92 4.73
CA LYS A 116 0.38 12.81 5.61
C LYS A 116 -0.07 12.09 6.87
N VAL A 117 -0.57 10.85 6.77
CA VAL A 117 -0.98 10.04 7.92
C VAL A 117 0.22 9.74 8.82
N ARG A 118 1.33 9.29 8.24
CA ARG A 118 2.56 8.96 8.98
C ARG A 118 3.11 10.14 9.77
N HIS A 119 2.99 11.35 9.24
CA HIS A 119 3.40 12.57 9.93
C HIS A 119 2.28 13.24 10.74
N ALA A 120 1.16 12.55 10.97
CA ALA A 120 -0.02 13.08 11.66
C ALA A 120 -0.53 14.43 11.09
N MET A 121 -0.23 14.70 9.81
CA MET A 121 -0.72 15.87 9.07
C MET A 121 -2.08 15.61 8.40
N ALA A 122 -2.53 14.35 8.36
CA ALA A 122 -3.82 14.01 7.78
C ALA A 122 -4.96 14.68 8.59
N GLY A 123 -5.81 15.43 7.89
CA GLY A 123 -6.95 16.14 8.50
C GLY A 123 -6.61 17.47 9.17
N ARG A 124 -5.36 17.93 9.14
CA ARG A 124 -4.98 19.26 9.62
C ARG A 124 -4.99 20.29 8.51
N ASP A 125 -5.40 21.51 8.83
CA ASP A 125 -5.40 22.60 7.87
C ASP A 125 -3.97 23.06 7.55
N ILE A 126 -3.76 23.50 6.31
CA ILE A 126 -2.44 23.98 5.83
C ILE A 126 -1.92 25.13 6.71
N ASN A 127 -2.83 25.93 7.28
CA ASN A 127 -2.48 27.05 8.14
C ASN A 127 -1.94 26.58 9.51
N GLU A 128 -2.57 25.57 10.12
CA GLU A 128 -2.09 24.98 11.38
C GLU A 128 -0.69 24.38 11.22
N ILE A 129 -0.46 23.66 10.11
CA ILE A 129 0.86 23.09 9.79
C ILE A 129 1.91 24.21 9.70
N ARG A 130 1.59 25.35 9.07
CA ARG A 130 2.51 26.50 8.97
C ARG A 130 2.81 27.13 10.33
N GLU A 131 1.83 27.19 11.22
CA GLU A 131 2.01 27.70 12.58
C GLU A 131 2.90 26.78 13.40
N ASP A 132 2.71 25.46 13.32
CA ASP A 132 3.58 24.46 13.95
C ASP A 132 5.05 24.64 13.51
N TYR A 133 5.30 24.84 12.21
CA TYR A 133 6.65 25.11 11.71
C TYR A 133 7.23 26.42 12.24
N LYS A 134 6.44 27.49 12.34
CA LYS A 134 6.88 28.76 12.94
C LYS A 134 7.24 28.58 14.42
N GLN A 135 6.43 27.85 15.18
CA GLN A 135 6.69 27.58 16.59
C GLN A 135 7.96 26.74 16.78
N LEU A 136 8.21 25.75 15.91
CA LEU A 136 9.44 24.96 15.93
C LEU A 136 10.69 25.82 15.62
N ASP A 137 10.59 26.72 14.65
CA ASP A 137 11.69 27.63 14.30
C ASP A 137 11.98 28.65 15.42
N GLU A 138 10.94 29.21 16.03
CA GLU A 138 11.08 30.10 17.18
C GLU A 138 11.66 29.36 18.40
N ALA A 139 11.21 28.14 18.68
CA ALA A 139 11.75 27.31 19.75
C ALA A 139 13.23 26.98 19.50
N ALA A 140 13.61 26.67 18.25
CA ALA A 140 15.00 26.44 17.88
C ALA A 140 15.87 27.70 18.07
N LYS A 141 15.36 28.89 17.72
CA LYS A 141 16.04 30.17 17.97
C LYS A 141 16.21 30.43 19.47
N ARG A 142 15.17 30.19 20.28
CA ARG A 142 15.23 30.31 21.76
C ARG A 142 16.26 29.36 22.36
N LYS A 143 16.29 28.10 21.93
CA LYS A 143 17.31 27.12 22.37
C LYS A 143 18.73 27.56 22.03
N LYS A 144 18.96 28.08 20.82
CA LYS A 144 20.27 28.62 20.41
C LYS A 144 20.68 29.82 21.26
N ALA A 145 19.78 30.77 21.49
CA ALA A 145 20.04 31.92 22.34
C ALA A 145 20.37 31.50 23.79
N LEU A 146 19.63 30.54 24.34
CA LEU A 146 19.89 30.01 25.68
C LEU A 146 21.27 29.32 25.77
N LYS A 147 21.67 28.58 24.72
CA LYS A 147 22.99 27.94 24.64
C LYS A 147 24.11 28.98 24.58
N ILE A 148 23.92 30.06 23.84
CA ILE A 148 24.88 31.18 23.79
C ILE A 148 24.99 31.85 25.17
N MET A 149 23.86 32.17 25.81
CA MET A 149 23.83 32.76 27.15
C MET A 149 24.51 31.87 28.21
N ARG A 150 24.31 30.54 28.12
CA ARG A 150 24.97 29.59 29.03
C ARG A 150 26.49 29.58 28.82
N ARG A 151 26.94 29.59 27.56
CA ARG A 151 28.37 29.67 27.22
C ARG A 151 29.01 30.97 27.70
N GLU A 152 28.34 32.11 27.55
CA GLU A 152 28.84 33.39 28.05
C GLU A 152 28.93 33.43 29.57
N LYS A 153 27.93 32.88 30.28
CA LYS A 153 27.98 32.77 31.75
C LYS A 153 29.14 31.88 32.21
N LEU A 154 29.37 30.76 31.53
CA LEU A 154 30.52 29.88 31.80
C LEU A 154 31.85 30.59 31.52
N ALA A 155 31.96 31.30 30.39
CA ALA A 155 33.16 32.07 30.06
C ALA A 155 33.45 33.16 31.11
N LYS A 156 32.42 33.87 31.58
CA LYS A 156 32.54 34.87 32.67
C LYS A 156 32.93 34.27 34.02
N LEU A 157 32.58 33.00 34.28
CA LEU A 157 32.98 32.29 35.50
C LEU A 157 34.41 31.77 35.40
N LYS A 158 34.82 31.26 34.23
CA LYS A 158 36.21 30.86 33.93
C LYS A 158 37.16 32.07 34.03
N SER A 159 36.80 33.23 33.47
CA SER A 159 37.64 34.44 33.55
C SER A 159 37.75 35.02 34.96
N LYS A 160 36.79 34.74 35.85
CA LYS A 160 36.84 35.10 37.28
C LYS A 160 37.60 34.09 38.14
N GLY A 161 38.22 33.07 37.55
CA GLY A 161 39.12 32.13 38.23
C GLY A 161 38.44 31.20 39.26
N LYS A 162 37.12 31.01 39.18
CA LYS A 162 36.36 30.22 40.18
C LYS A 162 36.11 28.75 39.84
N ILE A 163 36.58 28.25 38.69
CA ILE A 163 36.34 26.86 38.26
C ILE A 163 37.64 26.29 37.67
N ALA A 164 38.17 25.25 38.33
CA ALA A 164 39.25 24.41 37.80
C ALA A 164 38.72 23.50 36.67
N ASP A 165 39.59 23.23 35.72
CA ASP A 165 39.31 22.87 34.32
C ASP A 165 38.94 21.39 34.09
N ASP A 166 38.01 20.84 34.87
CA ASP A 166 37.58 19.45 34.71
C ASP A 166 36.12 19.31 34.27
N GLN A 167 35.96 18.57 33.17
CA GLN A 167 34.73 18.07 32.54
C GLN A 167 33.90 19.08 31.74
N GLU A 168 34.30 19.30 30.49
CA GLU A 168 33.33 19.54 29.40
C GLU A 168 32.57 18.23 29.13
N GLU A 169 31.50 18.00 29.91
CA GLU A 169 30.53 16.95 29.66
C GLU A 169 29.77 17.21 28.35
N ASN A 170 29.70 16.14 27.56
CA ASN A 170 28.84 15.94 26.40
C ASN A 170 27.34 16.04 26.79
N ASP A 171 26.83 17.24 27.03
CA ASP A 171 25.39 17.51 27.23
C ASP A 171 24.73 18.00 25.92
N ASP A 172 24.95 17.28 24.83
CA ASP A 172 24.21 17.43 23.58
C ASP A 172 23.60 16.08 23.17
N ASP A 173 22.86 15.43 24.08
CA ASP A 173 21.77 14.51 23.74
C ASP A 173 21.11 14.01 25.03
N GLU A 174 20.12 14.73 25.55
CA GLU A 174 18.95 14.11 26.19
C GLU A 174 17.91 15.17 26.53
N ASN A 175 16.87 15.22 25.71
CA ASN A 175 15.63 15.85 26.10
C ASN A 175 14.57 14.73 26.13
N GLY A 176 14.39 14.12 27.30
CA GLY A 176 13.10 13.57 27.71
C GLY A 176 13.06 12.12 28.21
N LYS A 177 13.61 11.84 29.41
CA LYS A 177 12.87 11.14 30.49
C LYS A 177 13.66 11.11 31.80
N VAL A 178 13.14 11.81 32.80
CA VAL A 178 13.57 11.75 34.19
C VAL A 178 12.89 10.53 34.84
N GLU A 179 13.64 9.64 35.49
CA GLU A 179 13.56 9.43 36.95
C GLU A 179 14.45 8.27 37.46
N GLU A 180 15.29 8.65 38.43
CA GLU A 180 15.82 7.92 39.59
C GLU A 180 16.81 6.75 39.44
N LYS A 181 18.06 7.03 39.87
CA LYS A 181 19.05 6.04 40.34
C LYS A 181 18.59 5.40 41.66
N PRO A 182 19.03 4.17 41.96
CA PRO A 182 20.06 4.10 43.00
C PRO A 182 21.25 3.19 42.67
N LYS A 183 22.25 3.28 43.55
CA LYS A 183 23.67 2.97 43.42
C LYS A 183 24.03 1.47 43.41
N LYS A 184 25.19 1.21 42.75
CA LYS A 184 26.21 0.14 42.95
C LYS A 184 25.87 -1.29 42.50
N VAL A 185 26.67 -1.86 41.60
CA VAL A 185 27.83 -2.75 41.89
C VAL A 185 28.75 -2.79 40.65
N LYS A 186 30.05 -2.57 40.87
CA LYS A 186 31.13 -2.68 39.87
C LYS A 186 31.23 -4.12 39.35
N LYS A 187 31.06 -4.33 38.05
CA LYS A 187 31.69 -5.44 37.32
C LYS A 187 32.60 -4.82 36.25
N GLN A 188 33.91 -4.93 36.47
CA GLN A 188 34.92 -4.61 35.50
C GLN A 188 34.75 -5.55 34.30
N VAL A 189 34.36 -4.99 33.15
CA VAL A 189 34.52 -5.61 31.84
C VAL A 189 35.55 -4.73 31.13
N PRO A 190 36.64 -5.28 30.57
CA PRO A 190 37.61 -4.49 29.85
C PRO A 190 36.97 -3.94 28.57
N GLU A 191 36.60 -2.66 28.60
CA GLU A 191 36.22 -1.90 27.42
C GLU A 191 37.45 -1.80 26.51
N LYS A 192 37.48 -2.63 25.46
CA LYS A 192 38.32 -2.37 24.31
C LYS A 192 37.75 -1.11 23.65
N GLU A 193 38.48 -0.01 23.74
CA GLU A 193 38.20 1.22 23.02
C GLU A 193 38.17 0.95 21.51
N VAL A 194 36.97 0.67 20.99
CA VAL A 194 36.75 0.62 19.55
C VAL A 194 36.75 2.06 19.06
N LYS A 195 37.89 2.51 18.53
CA LYS A 195 37.99 3.79 17.82
C LYS A 195 36.89 3.84 16.76
N ILE A 196 35.85 4.64 17.02
CA ILE A 196 34.74 4.87 16.08
C ILE A 196 35.31 5.66 14.91
N LYS A 197 35.74 4.96 13.86
CA LYS A 197 36.11 5.60 12.60
C LYS A 197 34.88 6.34 12.08
N LYS A 198 34.99 7.67 11.97
CA LYS A 198 33.95 8.50 11.36
C LYS A 198 33.77 8.05 9.91
N LEU A 199 32.67 7.35 9.64
CA LEU A 199 32.30 6.87 8.31
C LEU A 199 32.19 8.07 7.36
N THR A 200 32.83 7.94 6.20
CA THR A 200 32.78 8.92 5.12
C THR A 200 31.36 9.05 4.55
N LYS A 201 31.06 10.16 3.86
CA LYS A 201 29.72 10.42 3.29
C LYS A 201 29.26 9.28 2.36
N ASN A 202 30.18 8.69 1.59
CA ASN A 202 29.89 7.55 0.72
C ASN A 202 29.59 6.26 1.49
N GLU A 203 30.27 6.00 2.61
CA GLU A 203 29.99 4.82 3.43
C GLU A 203 28.66 4.95 4.19
N ARG A 204 28.31 6.17 4.65
CA ARG A 204 26.99 6.44 5.23
C ARG A 204 25.87 6.19 4.22
N MET A 205 26.04 6.63 2.97
CA MET A 205 25.08 6.37 1.90
C MET A 205 24.95 4.88 1.56
N ARG A 206 26.06 4.12 1.59
CA ARG A 206 26.03 2.67 1.38
C ARG A 206 25.29 1.96 2.51
N LYS A 207 25.55 2.32 3.77
CA LYS A 207 24.84 1.77 4.94
C LYS A 207 23.34 2.08 4.90
N TYR A 208 22.96 3.31 4.57
CA TYR A 208 21.56 3.68 4.44
C TYR A 208 20.84 2.85 3.35
N LYS A 209 21.51 2.61 2.21
CA LYS A 209 20.96 1.75 1.15
C LYS A 209 20.83 0.28 1.57
N THR A 210 21.76 -0.25 2.37
CA THR A 210 21.66 -1.62 2.86
C THR A 210 20.55 -1.76 3.91
N GLU A 211 20.45 -0.80 4.84
CA GLU A 211 19.39 -0.77 5.86
C GLU A 211 18.00 -0.60 5.23
N ALA A 212 17.87 0.20 4.18
CA ALA A 212 16.63 0.34 3.41
C ALA A 212 16.22 -0.99 2.73
N LYS A 213 17.19 -1.74 2.18
CA LYS A 213 16.91 -3.07 1.60
C LYS A 213 16.55 -4.11 2.65
N ASP A 214 17.17 -4.06 3.81
CA ASP A 214 16.89 -5.01 4.90
C ASP A 214 15.54 -4.75 5.57
N THR A 215 15.12 -3.48 5.65
CA THR A 215 13.77 -3.10 6.09
C THR A 215 12.72 -3.54 5.08
N GLU A 216 12.92 -3.29 3.78
CA GLU A 216 12.02 -3.76 2.72
C GLU A 216 11.87 -5.29 2.73
N LYS A 217 12.97 -6.05 2.93
CA LYS A 217 12.92 -7.51 3.08
C LYS A 217 12.15 -7.96 4.32
N ARG A 218 12.28 -7.26 5.45
CA ARG A 218 11.51 -7.56 6.66
C ARG A 218 10.02 -7.32 6.46
N GLU A 219 9.65 -6.21 5.82
CA GLU A 219 8.26 -5.89 5.49
C GLU A 219 7.66 -6.92 4.53
N LEU A 220 8.42 -7.35 3.51
CA LEU A 220 7.99 -8.41 2.60
C LEU A 220 7.77 -9.75 3.33
N LEU A 221 8.61 -10.06 4.32
CA LEU A 221 8.50 -11.28 5.12
C LEU A 221 7.32 -11.24 6.11
N LEU A 222 6.96 -10.05 6.62
CA LEU A 222 5.75 -9.81 7.41
C LEU A 222 4.49 -9.99 6.55
N ASN A 223 4.47 -9.39 5.35
CA ASN A 223 3.34 -9.50 4.42
C ASN A 223 3.15 -10.94 3.90
N ALA A 224 4.21 -11.71 3.70
CA ALA A 224 4.12 -13.10 3.26
C ALA A 224 3.66 -14.07 4.35
N ARG A 225 3.79 -13.72 5.64
CA ARG A 225 3.36 -14.56 6.77
C ARG A 225 1.87 -14.47 7.07
N GLU A 226 1.14 -13.52 6.49
CA GLU A 226 -0.28 -13.26 6.79
C GLU A 226 -1.19 -13.35 5.56
N ILE A 227 -0.86 -14.18 4.57
CA ILE A 227 -1.82 -14.52 3.51
C ILE A 227 -2.76 -15.62 4.04
N ILE A 228 -3.76 -15.22 4.80
CA ILE A 228 -4.91 -16.08 5.15
C ILE A 228 -5.76 -16.21 3.89
N LYS A 229 -6.02 -17.44 3.43
CA LYS A 229 -6.84 -17.66 2.23
C LYS A 229 -8.29 -17.26 2.53
N PHE A 230 -8.94 -16.64 1.55
CA PHE A 230 -10.34 -16.25 1.66
C PHE A 230 -11.21 -17.48 1.96
N GLY A 231 -11.89 -17.49 3.11
CA GLY A 231 -12.71 -18.61 3.59
C GLY A 231 -12.11 -19.41 4.75
N GLU A 232 -10.85 -19.19 5.11
CA GLU A 232 -10.25 -19.81 6.29
C GLU A 232 -10.66 -19.04 7.56
N ARG A 233 -11.50 -19.66 8.41
CA ARG A 233 -11.91 -19.09 9.69
C ARG A 233 -10.84 -19.38 10.75
N VAL A 234 -10.16 -18.34 11.22
CA VAL A 234 -9.27 -18.44 12.38
C VAL A 234 -10.15 -18.44 13.63
N ASP A 235 -10.58 -19.62 14.06
CA ASP A 235 -11.56 -19.79 15.15
C ASP A 235 -10.98 -19.47 16.54
N ALA A 236 -9.64 -19.42 16.65
CA ALA A 236 -8.94 -19.09 17.89
C ALA A 236 -8.18 -17.77 17.76
N PRO A 237 -8.30 -16.85 18.74
CA PRO A 237 -7.53 -15.62 18.72
C PRO A 237 -6.02 -15.91 18.70
N PRO A 238 -5.21 -15.09 18.02
CA PRO A 238 -3.77 -15.29 17.91
C PRO A 238 -3.12 -15.42 19.29
N LYS A 239 -2.34 -16.49 19.48
CA LYS A 239 -1.63 -16.74 20.73
C LYS A 239 -0.36 -15.88 20.77
N PHE A 240 -0.49 -14.67 21.32
CA PHE A 240 0.68 -13.82 21.54
C PHE A 240 1.63 -14.41 22.58
N SER A 241 2.93 -14.37 22.29
CA SER A 241 3.97 -14.69 23.28
C SER A 241 3.91 -13.72 24.46
N ALA A 242 4.34 -14.17 25.64
CA ALA A 242 4.29 -13.37 26.87
C ALA A 242 5.06 -12.04 26.77
N LYS A 243 6.05 -11.94 25.87
CA LYS A 243 6.79 -10.69 25.60
C LYS A 243 5.92 -9.69 24.84
N PHE A 244 5.25 -10.14 23.78
CA PHE A 244 4.37 -9.31 22.97
C PHE A 244 3.17 -8.77 23.76
N ARG A 245 2.61 -9.58 24.67
CA ARG A 245 1.50 -9.15 25.54
C ARG A 245 1.88 -7.98 26.45
N LYS A 246 3.13 -7.91 26.90
CA LYS A 246 3.63 -6.81 27.76
C LYS A 246 3.86 -5.52 26.98
N GLU A 247 4.07 -5.58 25.67
CA GLU A 247 4.25 -4.39 24.83
C GLU A 247 2.91 -3.77 24.44
N PHE A 248 1.89 -4.60 24.18
CA PHE A 248 0.59 -4.14 23.71
C PHE A 248 -0.43 -3.84 24.81
N ASP A 249 -0.35 -4.52 25.96
CA ASP A 249 -1.32 -4.35 27.04
C ASP A 249 -0.69 -3.59 28.23
N PRO A 250 -1.05 -2.30 28.44
CA PRO A 250 -0.49 -1.48 29.52
C PRO A 250 -0.82 -2.02 30.92
N LEU A 251 -1.85 -2.86 31.05
CA LEU A 251 -2.14 -3.55 32.30
C LEU A 251 -1.09 -4.62 32.60
N PHE A 252 -0.62 -5.37 31.60
CA PHE A 252 0.44 -6.36 31.75
C PHE A 252 1.84 -5.76 31.79
N ALA A 253 2.05 -4.62 31.13
CA ALA A 253 3.31 -3.86 31.23
C ALA A 253 3.58 -3.40 32.67
N ASN A 254 2.52 -3.04 33.40
CA ASN A 254 2.59 -2.54 34.77
C ASN A 254 2.28 -3.61 35.84
N ALA A 255 1.89 -4.82 35.43
CA ALA A 255 1.65 -5.94 36.33
C ALA A 255 2.99 -6.39 36.96
N GLY A 256 3.23 -5.92 38.18
CA GLY A 256 4.43 -6.21 38.97
C GLY A 256 5.43 -5.05 39.11
N SER A 257 5.20 -3.89 38.46
CA SER A 257 6.09 -2.72 38.59
C SER A 257 5.73 -1.85 39.80
N LYS A 258 4.49 -1.90 40.28
CA LYS A 258 4.04 -1.22 41.50
C LYS A 258 3.87 -2.22 42.62
N ASP A 259 4.59 -2.03 43.73
CA ASP A 259 4.27 -2.76 44.95
C ASP A 259 2.83 -2.46 45.36
N LEU A 260 2.06 -3.52 45.58
CA LEU A 260 0.68 -3.43 46.03
C LEU A 260 0.62 -2.52 47.26
N LEU A 261 -0.38 -1.64 47.34
CA LEU A 261 -0.54 -0.72 48.47
C LEU A 261 -0.50 -1.46 49.81
N LEU A 262 -1.12 -2.66 49.86
CA LEU A 262 -1.10 -3.54 51.01
C LEU A 262 0.32 -4.01 51.37
N LYS A 263 1.15 -4.35 50.39
CA LYS A 263 2.57 -4.71 50.60
C LYS A 263 3.34 -3.54 51.20
N LYS A 264 3.16 -2.32 50.65
CA LYS A 264 3.76 -1.10 51.23
C LYS A 264 3.28 -0.80 52.64
N LEU A 265 2.00 -1.06 52.94
CA LEU A 265 1.42 -0.81 54.26
C LEU A 265 1.93 -1.83 55.29
N MET A 266 2.10 -3.10 54.89
CA MET A 266 2.69 -4.14 55.72
C MET A 266 4.19 -3.94 55.94
N GLU A 267 4.94 -3.51 54.91
CA GLU A 267 6.37 -3.19 55.03
C GLU A 267 6.63 -1.99 55.95
N LYS A 268 5.77 -0.97 55.92
CA LYS A 268 5.87 0.20 56.83
C LYS A 268 5.67 -0.16 58.30
N ASN A 269 4.91 -1.23 58.57
CA ASN A 269 4.64 -1.71 59.93
C ASN A 269 5.60 -2.84 60.36
N ALA A 270 6.54 -3.24 59.50
CA ALA A 270 7.49 -4.29 59.79
C ALA A 270 8.75 -3.73 60.44
N THR A 271 9.09 -4.24 61.62
CA THR A 271 10.35 -3.97 62.29
C THR A 271 11.53 -4.45 61.42
N PRO A 272 12.61 -3.66 61.28
CA PRO A 272 13.75 -4.03 60.45
C PRO A 272 14.43 -5.28 61.03
N GLY A 273 14.31 -6.42 60.34
CA GLY A 273 14.98 -7.67 60.69
C GLY A 273 14.10 -8.92 60.75
N GLN A 274 12.76 -8.80 60.73
CA GLN A 274 11.89 -9.97 60.64
C GLN A 274 11.26 -10.10 59.26
N PRO A 275 11.50 -11.21 58.53
CA PRO A 275 10.78 -11.47 57.29
C PRO A 275 9.31 -11.69 57.62
N ILE A 276 8.43 -10.85 57.07
CA ILE A 276 6.99 -11.08 57.05
C ILE A 276 6.74 -12.31 56.16
N SER A 277 6.85 -13.48 56.75
CA SER A 277 6.46 -14.73 56.14
C SER A 277 4.94 -14.75 56.07
N SER A 278 4.37 -14.32 54.95
CA SER A 278 2.95 -14.53 54.70
C SER A 278 2.62 -16.02 54.83
N PRO A 279 1.45 -16.41 55.36
CA PRO A 279 1.09 -17.81 55.57
C PRO A 279 1.20 -18.64 54.28
N ILE A 280 1.04 -18.00 53.11
CA ILE A 280 1.23 -18.60 51.78
C ILE A 280 2.67 -19.07 51.54
N VAL A 281 3.68 -18.32 52.00
CA VAL A 281 5.10 -18.70 51.85
C VAL A 281 5.46 -19.87 52.77
N GLN A 282 4.86 -19.97 53.95
CA GLN A 282 5.00 -21.14 54.83
C GLN A 282 4.35 -22.38 54.23
N VAL A 283 3.14 -22.25 53.65
CA VAL A 283 2.47 -23.38 52.97
C VAL A 283 3.30 -23.90 51.79
N GLN A 284 3.92 -23.00 51.00
CA GLN A 284 4.80 -23.41 49.89
C GLN A 284 6.10 -24.08 50.34
N LYS A 285 6.68 -23.65 51.48
CA LYS A 285 7.86 -24.32 52.05
C LYS A 285 7.49 -25.72 52.57
N ASN A 286 6.37 -25.84 53.29
CA ASN A 286 5.90 -27.11 53.81
C ASN A 286 5.50 -28.08 52.68
N SER A 287 4.91 -27.58 51.58
CA SER A 287 4.59 -28.42 50.42
C SER A 287 5.85 -28.92 49.69
N LYS A 288 6.91 -28.11 49.63
CA LYS A 288 8.20 -28.52 49.04
C LYS A 288 8.89 -29.59 49.90
N VAL A 289 8.91 -29.40 51.21
CA VAL A 289 9.44 -30.39 52.16
C VAL A 289 8.66 -31.72 52.05
N SER A 290 7.33 -31.66 51.95
CA SER A 290 6.49 -32.85 51.73
C SER A 290 6.77 -33.55 50.39
N ALA A 291 7.03 -32.80 49.32
CA ALA A 291 7.37 -33.36 48.02
C ALA A 291 8.74 -34.05 48.03
N GLU A 292 9.72 -33.46 48.71
CA GLU A 292 11.06 -34.04 48.89
C GLU A 292 11.01 -35.33 49.73
N GLU A 293 10.22 -35.36 50.80
CA GLU A 293 9.99 -36.58 51.60
C GLU A 293 9.33 -37.69 50.77
N ARG A 294 8.30 -37.35 49.98
CA ARG A 294 7.67 -38.32 49.05
C ARG A 294 8.69 -38.90 48.08
N GLN A 295 9.57 -38.05 47.53
CA GLN A 295 10.61 -38.49 46.61
C GLN A 295 11.61 -39.43 47.30
N ARG A 296 12.06 -39.12 48.52
CA ARG A 296 12.93 -39.99 49.31
C ARG A 296 12.31 -41.36 49.59
N VAL A 297 11.02 -41.40 49.95
CA VAL A 297 10.30 -42.65 50.18
C VAL A 297 10.20 -43.48 48.89
N ILE A 298 9.89 -42.83 47.76
CA ILE A 298 9.86 -43.49 46.45
C ILE A 298 11.25 -44.07 46.09
N ASP A 299 12.31 -43.33 46.33
CA ASP A 299 13.67 -43.76 46.01
C ASP A 299 14.15 -44.90 46.92
N MET A 300 13.82 -44.86 48.22
CA MET A 300 14.06 -46.00 49.13
C MET A 300 13.30 -47.25 48.69
N HIS A 301 12.01 -47.12 48.34
CA HIS A 301 11.21 -48.25 47.86
C HIS A 301 11.74 -48.81 46.53
N ARG A 302 12.22 -47.94 45.63
CA ARG A 302 12.91 -48.36 44.40
C ARG A 302 14.22 -49.09 44.69
N ALA A 303 15.01 -48.63 45.67
CA ALA A 303 16.24 -49.27 46.09
C ALA A 303 15.99 -50.66 46.69
N LEU A 304 15.01 -50.79 47.60
CA LEU A 304 14.59 -52.07 48.19
C LEU A 304 14.05 -53.03 47.12
N LYS A 305 13.27 -52.54 46.16
CA LYS A 305 12.78 -53.37 45.04
C LYS A 305 13.91 -53.81 44.10
N LYS A 306 14.94 -52.98 43.90
CA LYS A 306 16.14 -53.36 43.13
C LYS A 306 16.98 -54.40 43.89
N ALA A 307 17.19 -54.20 45.19
CA ALA A 307 17.91 -55.14 46.06
C ALA A 307 17.16 -56.49 46.18
N GLY A 308 15.84 -56.48 46.32
CA GLY A 308 15.03 -57.71 46.35
C GLY A 308 14.94 -58.46 45.02
N LYS A 309 15.25 -57.81 43.89
CA LYS A 309 15.42 -58.46 42.58
C LYS A 309 16.83 -59.02 42.36
N GLN A 310 17.80 -58.59 43.15
CA GLN A 310 19.11 -59.23 43.25
C GLN A 310 19.06 -60.26 44.38
N LYS A 311 18.33 -61.37 44.15
CA LYS A 311 18.57 -62.58 44.92
C LYS A 311 19.81 -63.29 44.36
N PRO A 312 20.60 -63.92 45.24
CA PRO A 312 21.97 -64.36 44.94
C PRO A 312 21.96 -65.52 43.94
N ALA A 313 22.89 -65.46 42.99
CA ALA A 313 23.45 -66.63 42.32
C ALA A 313 24.88 -66.79 42.82
#